data_AF-A0A2V9HKC6-F1
#
_entry.id   AF-A0A2V9HKC6-F1
#
_cell.length_a   1.000
_cell.length_b   1.000
_cell.length_c   1.000
_cell.angle_alpha   90.00
_cell.angle_beta   90.00
_cell.angle_gamma   90.00
#
_symmetry.space_group_name_H-M   'P 1'
#
loop_
_entity.id
_entity.type
_entity.pdbx_description
1 polymer ?
#
loop_
_entity_poly.entity_id
_entity_poly.type
_entity_poly.pdbx_seq_one_letter_code
_entity_poly.pdbx_strand_id
1 'polypeptide(L)' 'MKALTATEMREVDRLTTERYGIPSLQMMEAAGKNVADAILRDFSPALPQRVTVLCGKGN' A
#
# COMPACT_ATOMS: atom_id res chain seq x y z
N MET A 1 10.65 -10.43 -11.39
CA MET A 1 10.29 -9.07 -10.92
C MET A 1 11.55 -8.46 -10.33
N LYS A 2 11.88 -7.19 -10.62
CA LYS A 2 13.04 -6.51 -10.01
C LYS A 2 12.59 -5.79 -8.75
N ALA A 3 13.24 -6.05 -7.63
CA ALA A 3 12.98 -5.32 -6.39
C ALA A 3 13.68 -3.94 -6.45
N LEU A 4 12.98 -2.91 -6.01
CA LEU A 4 13.55 -1.57 -5.85
C LEU A 4 14.18 -1.44 -4.46
N THR A 5 15.25 -0.68 -4.36
CA THR A 5 15.79 -0.18 -3.09
C THR A 5 14.85 0.85 -2.47
N ALA A 6 15.00 1.11 -1.18
CA ALA A 6 14.21 2.13 -0.49
C ALA A 6 14.37 3.54 -1.11
N THR A 7 15.57 3.86 -1.61
CA THR A 7 15.82 5.15 -2.28
C THR A 7 15.11 5.23 -3.62
N GLU A 8 15.13 4.15 -4.41
CA GLU A 8 14.42 4.08 -5.68
C GLU A 8 12.90 4.16 -5.48
N MET A 9 12.35 3.50 -4.46
CA MET A 9 10.92 3.56 -4.17
C MET A 9 10.47 4.99 -3.83
N ARG A 10 11.23 5.73 -3.00
CA ARG A 10 10.93 7.14 -2.69
C ARG A 10 10.93 8.02 -3.93
N GLU A 11 11.86 7.77 -4.86
CA GLU A 11 11.92 8.51 -6.12
C GLU A 11 10.72 8.19 -7.01
N VAL A 12 10.26 6.95 -7.04
CA VAL A 12 9.03 6.56 -7.74
C VAL A 12 7.82 7.29 -7.16
N ASP A 13 7.67 7.34 -5.83
CA ASP A 13 6.54 8.04 -5.19
C ASP A 13 6.56 9.56 -5.49
N ARG A 14 7.76 10.16 -5.46
CA ARG A 14 7.98 11.56 -5.81
C ARG A 14 7.58 11.84 -7.27
N LEU A 15 8.08 11.05 -8.21
CA LEU A 15 7.76 11.17 -9.63
C LEU A 15 6.28 10.91 -9.92
N THR A 16 5.65 10.00 -9.18
CA THR A 16 4.22 9.71 -9.28
C THR A 16 3.38 10.94 -8.93
N THR A 17 3.80 11.68 -7.91
CA THR A 17 3.15 12.94 -7.51
C THR A 17 3.46 14.07 -8.49
N GLU A 18 4.73 14.30 -8.81
CA GLU A 18 5.15 15.46 -9.59
C GLU A 18 4.83 15.36 -11.09
N ARG A 19 5.05 14.18 -11.68
CA ARG A 19 4.92 13.99 -13.13
C ARG A 19 3.52 13.53 -13.55
N TYR A 20 2.88 12.73 -12.72
CA TYR A 20 1.57 12.15 -13.02
C TYR A 20 0.42 12.80 -12.23
N GLY A 21 0.73 13.75 -11.34
CA GLY A 21 -0.25 14.52 -10.59
C GLY A 21 -1.06 13.67 -9.61
N ILE A 22 -0.58 12.47 -9.26
CA ILE A 22 -1.29 11.57 -8.35
C ILE A 22 -0.94 11.95 -6.91
N PRO A 23 -1.90 12.44 -6.11
CA PRO A 23 -1.62 12.82 -4.73
C PRO A 23 -1.22 11.61 -3.88
N SER A 24 -0.31 11.80 -2.93
CA SER A 24 0.15 10.72 -2.03
C SER A 24 -0.99 10.05 -1.27
N LEU A 25 -2.07 10.78 -0.95
CA LEU A 25 -3.25 10.22 -0.31
C LEU A 25 -3.97 9.17 -1.18
N GLN A 26 -4.03 9.37 -2.50
CA GLN A 26 -4.62 8.37 -3.41
C GLN A 26 -3.71 7.13 -3.53
N MET A 27 -2.39 7.33 -3.49
CA MET A 27 -1.44 6.20 -3.46
C MET A 27 -1.61 5.38 -2.18
N MET A 28 -1.77 6.04 -1.02
CA MET A 28 -2.04 5.37 0.26
C MET A 28 -3.37 4.60 0.25
N GLU A 29 -4.44 5.18 -0.30
CA GLU A 29 -5.74 4.51 -0.44
C GLU A 29 -5.62 3.24 -1.30
N ALA A 30 -4.94 3.34 -2.44
CA ALA A 30 -4.69 2.20 -3.31
C ALA A 30 -3.85 1.12 -2.62
N ALA A 31 -2.81 1.51 -1.86
CA ALA A 31 -2.00 0.57 -1.09
C ALA A 31 -2.83 -0.17 -0.02
N GLY A 32 -3.64 0.56 0.75
CA GLY A 32 -4.52 -0.03 1.78
C GLY A 32 -5.53 -1.00 1.19
N LYS A 33 -6.18 -0.61 0.09
CA LYS A 33 -7.10 -1.49 -0.65
C LYS A 33 -6.41 -2.77 -1.12
N ASN A 34 -5.23 -2.65 -1.75
CA ASN A 34 -4.51 -3.81 -2.27
C ASN A 34 -4.08 -4.78 -1.15
N VAL A 35 -3.73 -4.25 0.03
CA VAL A 35 -3.44 -5.08 1.21
C VAL A 35 -4.70 -5.80 1.68
N ALA A 36 -5.84 -5.10 1.78
CA ALA A 36 -7.12 -5.72 2.16
C ALA A 36 -7.55 -6.80 1.16
N ASP A 37 -7.47 -6.52 -0.14
CA ASP A 37 -7.80 -7.46 -1.21
C ASP A 37 -6.89 -8.71 -1.16
N ALA A 38 -5.60 -8.54 -0.86
CA ALA A 38 -4.68 -9.66 -0.68
C ALA A 38 -5.08 -10.53 0.52
N ILE A 39 -5.41 -9.93 1.66
CA ILE A 39 -5.85 -10.65 2.86
C ILE A 39 -7.17 -11.40 2.56
N LEU A 40 -8.14 -10.75 1.93
CA LEU A 40 -9.41 -11.39 1.59
C LEU A 40 -9.20 -12.57 0.64
N ARG A 41 -8.33 -12.45 -0.37
CA ARG A 41 -8.03 -13.53 -1.30
C ARG A 41 -7.38 -14.72 -0.62
N ASP A 42 -6.44 -14.48 0.29
CA ASP A 42 -5.61 -15.54 0.85
C ASP A 42 -6.25 -16.20 2.10
N PHE A 43 -7.17 -15.50 2.78
CA PHE A 43 -7.77 -15.96 4.05
C PHE A 43 -9.29 -16.12 4.03
N SER A 44 -10.02 -15.69 3.01
CA SER A 44 -11.47 -15.93 2.93
C SER A 44 -11.76 -17.40 2.56
N PRO A 45 -12.71 -18.10 3.22
CA PRO A 45 -13.66 -17.63 4.24
C PRO A 45 -13.17 -17.81 5.69
N ALA A 46 -11.95 -18.29 5.90
CA ALA A 46 -11.36 -18.52 7.22
C ALA A 46 -10.98 -17.24 7.99
N LEU A 47 -11.42 -16.08 7.51
CA LEU A 47 -11.12 -14.79 8.12
C LEU A 47 -11.79 -14.71 9.50
N PRO A 48 -11.03 -14.37 10.56
CA PRO A 48 -11.59 -14.25 11.89
C PRO A 48 -12.60 -13.09 11.94
N GLN A 49 -13.55 -13.17 12.89
CA GLN A 49 -14.53 -12.09 13.11
C GLN A 49 -13.89 -10.74 13.51
N ARG A 50 -12.62 -10.74 13.94
CA ARG A 50 -11.88 -9.55 14.36
C ARG A 50 -10.50 -9.53 13.71
N VAL A 51 -10.16 -8.38 13.13
CA VAL A 51 -8.84 -8.08 12.56
C VAL A 51 -8.24 -6.90 13.32
N THR A 52 -6.99 -7.04 13.75
CA THR A 52 -6.24 -5.97 14.41
C THR A 52 -5.26 -5.36 13.40
N VAL A 53 -5.33 -4.05 13.19
CA VAL A 53 -4.40 -3.31 12.33
C VAL A 53 -3.46 -2.49 13.22
N LEU A 54 -2.15 -2.71 13.09
CA LEU A 54 -1.12 -1.98 13.84
C LEU A 54 -0.49 -0.93 12.93
N CYS A 55 -0.79 0.35 13.17
CA CYS A 55 -0.29 1.47 12.37
C CYS A 55 0.94 2.11 13.00
N GLY A 56 1.97 2.35 12.19
CA GLY A 56 3.12 3.18 12.57
C GLY A 56 2.79 4.68 12.53
N LYS A 57 3.78 5.51 12.86
CA LYS A 57 3.63 6.98 12.95
C LYS A 57 3.60 7.73 11.61
N GLY A 58 3.71 7.05 10.48
CA GLY A 58 3.85 7.69 9.18
C GLY A 58 3.85 6.69 8.01
N ASN A 59 4.12 7.23 6.83
CA ASN A 59 4.36 6.51 5.59
C ASN A 59 5.80 6.74 5.13
#